data_AF-A0A914TWN1-F1
#
_entry.id   AF-A0A914TWN1-F1
#
_cell.length_a   1.000
_cell.length_b   1.000
_cell.length_c   1.000
_cell.angle_alpha   90.00
_cell.angle_beta   90.00
_cell.angle_gamma   90.00
#
_symmetry.space_group_name_H-M   'P 1'
#
loop_
_entity.id
_entity.type
_entity.pdbx_description
1 polymer ?
#
loop_
_entity_poly.entity_id
_entity_poly.type
_entity_poly.pdbx_seq_one_letter_code
_entity_poly.pdbx_strand_id
1 'polypeptide(L)'
;PYCDFTMPDPEKDIPTFDQTTGKVVQNASVTFGERRWPLKAVKRQMPINILHYKHFARLFLGGHVCLKMAPNVPKMLAPPETMIKPWANLQKRTEKLLNALIAEEILTRERLHEIWAKKDDYLLEEYLEWLPSSMHDSVQLEWPPV
;
A
#
# COMPACT_ATOMS: atom_id res chain seq x y z
N PRO A 1 22.25 -3.62 -21.21
CA PRO A 1 20.78 -3.63 -21.09
C PRO A 1 20.21 -2.85 -22.28
N TYR A 2 19.27 -3.42 -23.07
CA TYR A 2 18.79 -2.80 -24.32
C TYR A 2 17.57 -1.86 -24.12
N CYS A 3 17.00 -1.85 -22.92
CA CYS A 3 15.86 -1.00 -22.55
C CYS A 3 16.24 -0.10 -21.38
N ASP A 4 15.87 1.17 -21.50
CA ASP A 4 15.91 2.16 -20.43
C ASP A 4 14.51 2.38 -19.87
N PHE A 5 14.43 2.56 -18.55
CA PHE A 5 13.18 2.76 -17.83
C PHE A 5 13.21 4.12 -17.16
N THR A 6 12.19 4.93 -17.38
CA THR A 6 12.01 6.20 -16.67
C THR A 6 10.95 6.06 -15.61
N MET A 7 11.09 6.85 -14.53
CA MET A 7 10.08 6.88 -13.48
C MET A 7 8.76 7.43 -14.05
N PRO A 8 7.62 6.83 -13.67
CA PRO A 8 6.29 7.34 -14.03
C PRO A 8 6.06 8.78 -13.55
N ASP A 9 5.11 9.45 -14.21
CA ASP A 9 4.54 10.70 -13.71
C ASP A 9 3.71 10.38 -12.44
N PRO A 10 4.08 10.89 -11.26
CA PRO A 10 3.46 10.52 -9.99
C PRO A 10 1.99 10.95 -9.88
N GLU A 11 1.53 11.91 -10.68
CA GLU A 11 0.12 12.34 -10.70
C GLU A 11 -0.74 11.50 -11.65
N LYS A 12 -0.17 11.00 -12.75
CA LYS A 12 -0.90 10.22 -13.77
C LYS A 12 -0.85 8.71 -13.53
N ASP A 13 0.27 8.21 -13.01
CA ASP A 13 0.56 6.79 -12.88
C ASP A 13 0.60 6.39 -11.40
N ILE A 14 -0.57 6.48 -10.78
CA ILE A 14 -0.76 6.10 -9.39
C ILE A 14 -0.46 4.59 -9.22
N PRO A 15 0.45 4.18 -8.30
CA PRO A 15 0.74 2.78 -8.05
C PRO A 15 -0.51 1.98 -7.68
N THR A 16 -0.60 0.75 -8.15
CA THR A 16 -1.74 -0.16 -7.91
C THR A 16 -1.26 -1.43 -7.22
N PHE A 17 -2.19 -2.18 -6.62
CA PHE A 17 -1.89 -3.48 -6.06
C PHE A 17 -2.13 -4.57 -7.11
N ASP A 18 -1.12 -5.40 -7.37
CA ASP A 18 -1.30 -6.60 -8.18
C ASP A 18 -1.76 -7.76 -7.31
N GLN A 19 -3.03 -8.15 -7.48
CA GLN A 19 -3.67 -9.23 -6.73
C GLN A 19 -3.00 -10.59 -6.92
N THR A 20 -2.34 -10.81 -8.06
CA THR A 20 -1.69 -12.08 -8.39
C THR A 20 -0.36 -12.20 -7.67
N THR A 21 0.44 -11.13 -7.68
CA THR A 21 1.79 -11.13 -7.12
C THR A 21 1.87 -10.62 -5.69
N GLY A 22 0.78 -10.06 -5.15
CA GLY A 22 0.72 -9.54 -3.78
C GLY A 22 1.56 -8.28 -3.56
N LYS A 23 1.86 -7.54 -4.64
CA LYS A 23 2.86 -6.45 -4.64
C LYS A 23 2.30 -5.13 -5.14
N VAL A 24 2.89 -4.03 -4.68
CA VAL A 24 2.65 -2.69 -5.23
C VAL A 24 3.42 -2.54 -6.54
N VAL A 25 2.69 -2.22 -7.60
CA VAL A 25 3.22 -2.05 -8.95
C VAL A 25 2.93 -0.64 -9.47
N GLN A 26 3.87 -0.08 -10.22
CA GLN A 26 3.75 1.20 -10.89
C GLN A 26 3.99 1.02 -12.40
N ASN A 27 3.39 1.88 -13.22
CA ASN A 27 3.71 1.91 -14.64
C ASN A 27 5.12 2.45 -14.83
N ALA A 28 5.91 1.83 -15.70
CA ALA A 28 7.20 2.35 -16.10
C ALA A 28 7.18 2.59 -17.61
N SER A 29 7.54 3.81 -18.01
CA SER A 29 7.78 4.12 -19.42
C SER A 29 9.08 3.45 -19.84
N VAL A 30 9.05 2.80 -21.01
CA VAL A 30 10.17 2.00 -21.51
C VAL A 30 10.62 2.56 -22.85
N THR A 31 11.93 2.75 -23.00
CA THR A 31 12.53 3.11 -24.28
C THR A 31 13.56 2.07 -24.71
N PHE A 32 13.63 1.74 -25.99
CA PHE A 32 14.52 0.72 -26.54
C PHE A 32 15.65 1.32 -27.40
N GLY A 33 16.87 0.83 -27.17
CA GLY A 33 18.07 1.16 -27.94
C GLY A 33 18.54 2.61 -27.78
N GLU A 34 19.66 2.93 -28.42
CA GLU A 34 20.31 4.27 -28.37
C GLU A 34 19.40 5.40 -28.85
N ARG A 35 18.43 5.07 -29.71
CA ARG A 35 17.44 6.00 -30.26
C ARG A 35 16.20 6.19 -29.38
N ARG A 36 16.18 5.58 -28.19
CA ARG A 36 15.10 5.67 -27.19
C ARG A 36 13.70 5.46 -27.77
N TRP A 37 13.51 4.42 -28.57
CA TRP A 37 12.20 4.14 -29.16
C TRP A 37 11.16 3.85 -28.08
N PRO A 38 10.05 4.60 -28.00
CA PRO A 38 9.05 4.40 -26.96
C PRO A 38 8.36 3.05 -27.15
N LEU A 39 8.27 2.27 -26.08
CA LEU A 39 7.51 1.04 -26.01
C LEU A 39 6.28 1.24 -25.13
N LYS A 40 5.36 0.27 -25.18
CA LYS A 40 4.20 0.24 -24.29
C LYS A 40 4.66 0.21 -22.83
N ALA A 41 4.07 1.07 -22.00
CA ALA A 41 4.34 1.07 -20.57
C ALA A 41 4.09 -0.31 -19.95
N VAL A 42 4.97 -0.72 -19.05
CA VAL A 42 4.90 -2.01 -18.36
C VAL A 42 4.75 -1.79 -16.87
N LYS A 43 3.97 -2.66 -16.21
CA LYS A 43 3.87 -2.66 -14.75
C LYS A 43 5.15 -3.24 -14.16
N ARG A 44 5.81 -2.51 -13.27
CA ARG A 44 6.96 -3.00 -12.49
C ARG A 44 6.72 -2.81 -11.01
N GLN A 45 7.34 -3.67 -10.20
CA GLN A 45 7.34 -3.51 -8.76
C GLN A 45 7.96 -2.16 -8.40
N MET A 46 7.33 -1.48 -7.45
CA MET A 46 7.84 -0.21 -6.95
C MET A 46 9.19 -0.41 -6.24
N PRO A 47 10.19 0.47 -6.46
CA PRO A 47 11.46 0.37 -5.72
C PRO A 47 11.22 0.46 -4.22
N ILE A 48 12.04 -0.23 -3.43
CA ILE A 48 11.91 -0.22 -1.96
C ILE A 48 12.40 1.13 -1.44
N ASN A 49 11.46 1.93 -0.94
CA ASN A 49 11.72 3.23 -0.32
C ASN A 49 10.50 3.62 0.54
N ILE A 50 10.59 4.76 1.24
CA ILE A 50 9.50 5.24 2.11
C ILE A 50 8.18 5.46 1.35
N LEU A 51 8.24 5.82 0.07
CA LEU A 51 7.06 6.04 -0.75
C LEU A 51 6.34 4.71 -1.06
N HIS A 52 7.08 3.61 -1.22
CA HIS A 52 6.53 2.26 -1.35
C HIS A 52 5.68 1.90 -0.13
N TYR A 53 6.20 2.10 1.09
CA TYR A 53 5.43 1.88 2.32
C TYR A 53 4.16 2.74 2.38
N LYS A 54 4.24 4.03 1.96
CA LYS A 54 3.06 4.91 1.89
C LYS A 54 2.00 4.40 0.91
N HIS A 55 2.41 3.94 -0.28
CA HIS A 55 1.46 3.37 -1.24
C HIS A 55 0.92 2.02 -0.79
N PHE A 56 1.73 1.17 -0.15
CA PHE A 56 1.28 -0.08 0.43
C PHE A 56 0.22 0.19 1.51
N ALA A 57 0.50 1.11 2.45
CA ALA A 57 -0.45 1.52 3.50
C ALA A 57 -1.77 2.03 2.90
N ARG A 58 -1.70 2.88 1.87
CA ARG A 58 -2.89 3.36 1.16
C ARG A 58 -3.69 2.20 0.56
N LEU A 59 -3.04 1.26 -0.12
CA LEU A 59 -3.70 0.12 -0.76
C LEU A 59 -4.24 -0.88 0.27
N PHE A 60 -3.56 -1.01 1.41
CA PHE A 60 -4.00 -1.79 2.56
C PHE A 60 -5.28 -1.20 3.16
N LEU A 61 -5.27 0.09 3.51
CA LEU A 61 -6.46 0.80 4.01
C LEU A 61 -7.60 0.79 2.99
N GLY A 62 -7.28 0.89 1.70
CA GLY A 62 -8.23 0.80 0.61
C GLY A 62 -8.79 -0.60 0.36
N GLY A 63 -8.47 -1.60 1.18
CA GLY A 63 -8.98 -2.97 1.04
C GLY A 63 -8.48 -3.71 -0.20
N HIS A 64 -7.44 -3.22 -0.87
CA HIS A 64 -6.86 -3.89 -2.04
C HIS A 64 -5.92 -5.03 -1.63
N VAL A 65 -5.26 -4.91 -0.49
CA VAL A 65 -4.41 -5.98 0.04
C VAL A 65 -5.28 -7.10 0.65
N CYS A 66 -6.30 -6.71 1.41
CA CYS A 66 -7.24 -7.62 2.06
C CYS A 66 -8.69 -7.27 1.65
N LEU A 67 -9.27 -8.05 0.73
CA LEU A 67 -10.58 -7.76 0.14
C LEU A 67 -11.72 -7.77 1.18
N LYS A 68 -11.59 -8.53 2.27
CA LYS A 68 -12.56 -8.55 3.38
C LYS A 68 -12.75 -7.18 4.04
N MET A 69 -11.75 -6.31 3.96
CA MET A 69 -11.77 -4.98 4.57
C MET A 69 -12.29 -3.89 3.62
N ALA A 70 -12.50 -4.18 2.34
CA ALA A 70 -13.01 -3.23 1.35
C ALA A 70 -14.35 -2.56 1.76
N PRO A 71 -15.30 -3.24 2.43
CA PRO A 71 -16.54 -2.62 2.90
C PRO A 71 -16.34 -1.53 3.99
N ASN A 72 -15.18 -1.50 4.64
CA ASN A 72 -14.88 -0.52 5.70
C ASN A 72 -14.37 0.81 5.15
N VAL A 73 -13.82 0.82 3.93
CA VAL A 73 -13.24 2.00 3.26
C VAL A 73 -14.16 3.23 3.29
N PRO A 74 -15.45 3.15 2.89
CA PRO A 74 -16.33 4.33 2.89
C PRO A 74 -16.66 4.86 4.29
N LYS A 75 -16.40 4.07 5.34
CA LYS A 75 -16.71 4.42 6.74
C LYS A 75 -15.49 4.96 7.48
N MET A 76 -14.32 5.02 6.83
CA MET A 76 -13.09 5.51 7.44
C MET A 76 -13.18 6.99 7.81
N LEU A 77 -12.51 7.35 8.90
CA LEU A 77 -12.39 8.72 9.40
C LEU A 77 -11.63 9.65 8.45
N ALA A 78 -10.79 9.08 7.57
CA ALA A 78 -10.17 9.80 6.47
C ALA A 78 -9.94 8.85 5.29
N PRO A 79 -9.91 9.37 4.05
CA PRO A 79 -9.66 8.56 2.88
C PRO A 79 -8.24 7.97 2.89
N PRO A 80 -8.03 6.74 2.38
CA PRO A 80 -6.70 6.11 2.30
C PRO A 80 -5.65 6.97 1.59
N GLU A 81 -6.07 7.81 0.63
CA GLU A 81 -5.23 8.75 -0.12
C GLU A 81 -4.48 9.74 0.77
N THR A 82 -4.94 9.95 2.01
CA THR A 82 -4.22 10.78 2.98
C THR A 82 -2.81 10.26 3.28
N MET A 83 -2.55 8.95 3.17
CA MET A 83 -1.22 8.37 3.38
C MET A 83 -0.14 8.91 2.43
N ILE A 84 -0.53 9.33 1.23
CA ILE A 84 0.39 9.79 0.18
C ILE A 84 0.43 11.32 0.05
N LYS A 85 -0.30 12.06 0.89
CA LYS A 85 -0.28 13.53 0.87
C LYS A 85 1.02 14.08 1.47
N PRO A 86 1.49 15.27 1.02
CA PRO A 86 2.72 15.87 1.56
C PRO A 86 2.67 16.12 3.07
N TRP A 87 1.49 16.47 3.58
CA TRP A 87 1.24 16.72 5.01
C TRP A 87 0.87 15.46 5.79
N ALA A 88 0.87 14.28 5.17
CA ALA A 88 0.48 13.03 5.83
C ALA A 88 1.25 12.84 7.14
N ASN A 89 2.56 13.10 7.15
CA ASN A 89 3.43 12.90 8.30
C ASN A 89 3.10 13.78 9.53
N LEU A 90 2.22 14.78 9.39
CA LEU A 90 1.77 15.61 10.53
C LEU A 90 0.64 14.95 11.32
N GLN A 91 0.00 13.91 10.78
CA GLN A 91 -1.08 13.18 11.45
C GLN A 91 -0.48 11.97 12.20
N LYS A 92 -0.67 11.90 13.52
CA LYS A 92 -0.14 10.78 14.32
C LYS A 92 -0.56 9.41 13.79
N ARG A 93 -1.79 9.31 13.29
CA ARG A 93 -2.35 8.06 12.75
C ARG A 93 -1.63 7.54 11.50
N THR A 94 -1.27 8.42 10.57
CA THR A 94 -0.55 8.02 9.35
C THR A 94 0.88 7.61 9.71
N GLU A 95 1.51 8.31 10.65
CA GLU A 95 2.83 8.01 11.16
C GLU A 95 2.87 6.65 11.88
N LYS A 96 1.90 6.39 12.76
CA LYS A 96 1.81 5.12 13.50
C LYS A 96 1.73 3.93 12.55
N LEU A 97 0.80 3.98 11.58
CA LEU A 97 0.66 2.94 10.56
C LEU A 97 1.92 2.79 9.69
N LEU A 98 2.51 3.91 9.25
CA LEU A 98 3.71 3.89 8.41
C LEU A 98 4.91 3.26 9.15
N ASN A 99 5.13 3.66 10.40
CA ASN A 99 6.23 3.16 11.22
C ASN A 99 6.07 1.68 11.51
N ALA A 100 4.84 1.20 11.79
CA ALA A 100 4.58 -0.22 11.97
C ALA A 100 4.87 -1.04 10.69
N LEU A 101 4.53 -0.51 9.50
CA LEU A 101 4.88 -1.18 8.25
C LEU A 101 6.40 -1.22 8.01
N ILE A 102 7.11 -0.14 8.35
CA ILE A 102 8.58 -0.07 8.20
C ILE A 102 9.27 -1.03 9.18
N ALA A 103 8.82 -1.09 10.43
CA ALA A 103 9.45 -1.91 11.48
C ALA A 103 9.56 -3.39 11.13
N GLU A 104 8.54 -3.94 10.45
CA GLU A 104 8.49 -5.35 10.00
C GLU A 104 8.74 -5.54 8.50
N GLU A 105 9.16 -4.45 7.82
CA GLU A 105 9.43 -4.38 6.38
C GLU A 105 8.28 -4.89 5.50
N ILE A 106 7.05 -4.54 5.86
CA ILE A 106 5.83 -5.01 5.19
C ILE A 106 5.58 -4.20 3.92
N LEU A 107 5.85 -4.84 2.78
CA LEU A 107 5.65 -4.27 1.43
C LEU A 107 4.82 -5.17 0.51
N THR A 108 4.47 -6.37 0.96
CA THR A 108 3.73 -7.38 0.19
C THR A 108 2.68 -8.06 1.06
N ARG A 109 1.64 -8.61 0.42
CA ARG A 109 0.61 -9.38 1.12
C ARG A 109 1.19 -10.62 1.79
N GLU A 110 2.12 -11.29 1.10
CA GLU A 110 2.77 -12.50 1.62
C GLU A 110 3.54 -12.17 2.90
N ARG A 111 4.32 -11.08 2.90
CA ARG A 111 5.02 -10.62 4.11
C ARG A 111 4.06 -10.27 5.24
N LEU A 112 2.95 -9.61 4.95
CA LEU A 112 1.93 -9.29 5.95
C LEU A 112 1.34 -10.57 6.58
N HIS A 113 1.06 -11.59 5.75
CA HIS A 113 0.54 -12.88 6.23
C HIS A 113 1.56 -13.64 7.08
N GLU A 114 2.86 -13.58 6.74
CA GLU A 114 3.92 -14.17 7.57
C GLU A 114 3.99 -13.54 8.96
N ILE A 115 3.78 -12.22 9.05
CA ILE A 115 3.74 -11.51 10.33
C ILE A 115 2.48 -11.91 11.10
N TRP A 116 1.31 -11.93 10.47
CA TRP A 116 0.07 -12.37 11.10
C TRP A 116 0.10 -13.82 11.57
N ALA A 117 0.84 -14.70 10.89
CA ALA A 117 1.04 -16.07 11.34
C ALA A 117 1.84 -16.15 12.67
N LYS A 118 2.65 -15.14 12.98
CA LYS A 118 3.43 -15.05 14.23
C LYS A 118 2.74 -14.21 15.30
N LYS A 119 2.10 -13.12 14.87
CA LYS A 119 1.46 -12.10 15.69
C LYS A 119 0.18 -11.67 14.99
N ASP A 120 -0.91 -12.35 15.34
CA ASP A 120 -2.21 -12.21 14.70
C ASP A 120 -2.83 -10.83 14.90
N ASP A 121 -2.54 -10.14 16.00
CA ASP A 121 -2.99 -8.77 16.32
C ASP A 121 -2.14 -7.64 15.66
N TYR A 122 -1.10 -7.97 14.88
CA TYR A 122 -0.22 -6.96 14.29
C TYR A 122 -0.96 -6.03 13.32
N LEU A 123 -0.73 -4.71 13.39
CA LEU A 123 -1.46 -3.64 12.65
C LEU A 123 -2.93 -3.42 13.04
N LEU A 124 -3.47 -4.17 14.00
CA LEU A 124 -4.86 -4.02 14.39
C LEU A 124 -5.12 -2.63 14.99
N GLU A 125 -4.34 -2.22 15.99
CA GLU A 125 -4.50 -0.89 16.61
C GLU A 125 -4.32 0.24 15.61
N GLU A 126 -3.28 0.16 14.76
CA GLU A 126 -3.00 1.12 13.72
C GLU A 126 -4.17 1.24 12.74
N TYR A 127 -4.80 0.12 12.38
CA TYR A 127 -5.96 0.11 11.50
C TYR A 127 -7.21 0.66 12.18
N LEU A 128 -7.45 0.35 13.46
CA LEU A 128 -8.59 0.85 14.22
C LEU A 128 -8.60 2.37 14.35
N GLU A 129 -7.43 3.03 14.41
CA GLU A 129 -7.34 4.50 14.38
C GLU A 129 -7.93 5.13 13.10
N TRP A 130 -8.06 4.37 12.01
CA TRP A 130 -8.69 4.82 10.77
C TRP A 130 -10.20 4.67 10.75
N LEU A 131 -10.77 3.97 11.73
CA LEU A 131 -12.20 3.67 11.80
C LEU A 131 -12.89 4.34 12.99
N PRO A 132 -14.19 4.64 12.87
CA PRO A 132 -14.99 5.05 14.01
C PRO A 132 -15.01 3.97 15.10
N SER A 133 -15.01 4.38 16.37
CA SER A 133 -15.00 3.45 17.52
C SER A 133 -16.15 2.45 17.50
N SER A 134 -17.29 2.79 16.90
CA SER A 134 -18.44 1.88 16.76
C SER A 134 -18.17 0.64 15.90
N MET A 135 -17.09 0.62 15.13
CA MET A 135 -16.70 -0.52 14.28
C MET A 135 -15.58 -1.36 14.88
N HIS A 136 -14.96 -0.91 15.99
CA HIS A 136 -13.75 -1.53 16.52
C HIS A 136 -14.00 -2.99 16.91
N ASP A 137 -15.06 -3.27 17.65
CA ASP A 137 -15.42 -4.63 18.07
C ASP A 137 -15.61 -5.58 16.87
N SER A 138 -16.32 -5.13 15.84
CA SER A 138 -16.56 -5.95 14.64
C SER A 138 -15.27 -6.29 13.88
N VAL A 139 -14.35 -5.33 13.79
CA VAL A 139 -13.08 -5.52 13.08
C VAL A 139 -12.14 -6.40 13.88
N GLN A 140 -12.10 -6.25 15.21
CA GLN A 140 -11.29 -7.10 16.08
C GLN A 140 -11.72 -8.57 16.01
N LEU A 141 -13.03 -8.85 15.89
CA LEU A 141 -13.55 -10.21 15.76
C LEU A 141 -13.15 -10.89 14.45
N GLU A 142 -13.02 -10.11 13.38
CA GLU A 142 -12.68 -10.61 12.03
C GLU A 142 -11.18 -10.54 11.72
N TRP A 143 -10.35 -10.16 12.71
CA TRP A 143 -8.91 -10.02 12.56
C TRP A 143 -8.17 -11.33 12.85
N PRO A 144 -7.13 -11.71 12.09
CA PRO A 144 -6.61 -11.06 10.88
C PRO A 144 -7.49 -11.33 9.64
N PRO A 145 -7.66 -10.35 8.73
CA PRO A 145 -8.56 -10.43 7.58
C PRO A 145 -7.90 -11.11 6.37
N VAL A 146 -7.39 -12.33 6.60
CA VAL A 146 -6.80 -13.25 5.61
C VAL A 146 -7.85 -14.04 4.85
#